data_AF-A0A163PRL9-F1
#
_entry.id   AF-A0A163PRL9-F1
#
_cell.length_a   1.000
_cell.length_b   1.000
_cell.length_c   1.000
_cell.angle_alpha   90.00
_cell.angle_beta   90.00
_cell.angle_gamma   90.00
#
_symmetry.space_group_name_H-M   'P 1'
#
loop_
_entity.id
_entity.type
_entity.pdbx_description
1 polymer ?
#
loop_
_entity_poly.entity_id
_entity_poly.type
_entity_poly.pdbx_seq_one_letter_code
_entity_poly.pdbx_strand_id
1 'polypeptide(L)'
;MKELNETYAMYFNKKYELTGHVFQGRYGAELIEERSYLLDTSRYIHLNPVAADLVMFPLEYPWSSYRYYVTQSVCPFVETSTILGLFQESKTQYRDYVESKISPAVEL
;
A
#
# COMPACT_ATOMS: atom_id res chain seq x y z
N MET A 1 16.80 -3.24 -3.11
CA MET A 1 16.39 -1.85 -2.83
C MET A 1 17.45 -0.80 -3.15
N LYS A 2 18.76 -1.05 -2.95
CA LYS A 2 19.83 -0.09 -3.30
C LYS A 2 19.72 0.42 -4.75
N GLU A 3 19.76 -0.49 -5.72
CA GLU A 3 19.75 -0.14 -7.15
C GLU A 3 18.49 0.62 -7.58
N LEU A 4 17.30 0.19 -7.12
CA LEU A 4 16.03 0.86 -7.40
C LEU A 4 16.04 2.31 -6.89
N ASN A 5 16.44 2.49 -5.63
CA ASN A 5 16.47 3.82 -5.02
C ASN A 5 17.54 4.71 -5.66
N GLU A 6 18.74 4.18 -5.94
CA GLU A 6 19.81 4.92 -6.61
C GLU A 6 19.39 5.37 -8.01
N THR A 7 18.83 4.45 -8.81
CA THR A 7 18.37 4.76 -10.17
C THR A 7 17.27 5.81 -10.16
N TYR A 8 16.30 5.71 -9.23
CA TYR A 8 15.25 6.70 -9.08
C TYR A 8 15.79 8.06 -8.61
N ALA A 9 16.69 8.09 -7.63
CA ALA A 9 17.27 9.33 -7.12
C ALA A 9 18.07 10.07 -8.19
N MET A 10 18.87 9.35 -8.99
CA MET A 10 19.59 9.92 -10.13
C MET A 10 18.62 10.49 -11.18
N TYR A 11 17.56 9.75 -11.52
CA TYR A 11 16.52 10.23 -12.43
C TYR A 11 15.82 11.49 -11.92
N PHE A 12 15.39 11.48 -10.65
CA PHE A 12 14.66 12.57 -10.02
C PHE A 12 15.50 13.86 -9.98
N ASN A 13 16.73 13.77 -9.48
CA ASN A 13 17.65 14.91 -9.43
C ASN A 13 17.96 15.47 -10.82
N LYS A 14 18.20 14.59 -11.81
CA LYS A 14 18.44 15.02 -13.20
C LYS A 14 17.21 15.71 -13.81
N LYS A 15 16.00 15.19 -13.54
CA LYS A 15 14.75 15.71 -14.10
C LYS A 15 14.39 17.09 -13.56
N TYR A 16 14.64 17.32 -12.27
CA TYR A 16 14.24 18.54 -11.57
C TYR A 16 15.41 19.49 -11.30
N GLU A 17 16.59 19.22 -11.87
CA GLU A 17 17.82 20.02 -11.70
C GLU A 17 18.22 20.20 -10.22
N LEU A 18 17.99 19.16 -9.41
CA LEU A 18 18.30 19.14 -7.98
C LEU A 18 19.60 18.37 -7.69
N THR A 19 20.12 18.56 -6.48
CA THR A 19 21.28 17.81 -5.96
C THR A 19 21.00 17.33 -4.53
N GLY A 20 21.71 16.29 -4.09
CA GLY A 20 21.59 15.75 -2.75
C GLY A 20 20.71 14.50 -2.64
N HIS A 21 20.39 14.12 -1.41
CA HIS A 21 19.66 12.89 -1.08
C HIS A 21 18.15 13.04 -1.31
N VAL A 22 17.56 12.14 -2.10
CA VAL A 22 16.10 12.06 -2.31
C VAL A 22 15.40 11.25 -1.21
N PHE A 23 16.07 10.20 -0.72
CA PHE A 23 15.53 9.32 0.33
C PHE A 23 16.16 9.67 1.68
N GLN A 24 15.34 9.74 2.73
CA GLN A 24 15.75 10.12 4.09
C GLN A 24 16.69 9.10 4.77
N GLY A 25 16.72 7.84 4.31
CA GLY A 25 17.54 6.79 4.92
C GLY A 25 17.57 5.49 4.13
N ARG A 26 18.18 4.46 4.74
CA ARG A 26 18.20 3.10 4.18
C ARG A 26 16.80 2.47 4.24
N TYR A 27 16.51 1.58 3.29
CA TYR A 27 15.29 0.78 3.34
C TYR A 27 15.29 -0.12 4.58
N GLY A 28 14.11 -0.31 5.19
CA GLY A 28 13.87 -1.31 6.21
C GLY A 28 13.34 -2.60 5.59
N ALA A 29 13.61 -3.74 6.23
CA ALA A 29 13.02 -5.03 5.90
C ALA A 29 12.87 -5.84 7.18
N GLU A 30 11.70 -6.46 7.34
CA GLU A 30 11.36 -7.34 8.45
C GLU A 30 10.70 -8.60 7.89
N LEU A 31 11.00 -9.75 8.48
CA LEU A 31 10.41 -11.02 8.07
C LEU A 31 9.01 -11.14 8.70
N ILE A 32 8.01 -11.45 7.87
CA ILE A 32 6.66 -11.76 8.31
C ILE A 32 6.52 -13.28 8.39
N GLU A 33 6.47 -13.82 9.60
CA GLU A 33 6.33 -15.27 9.83
C GLU A 33 4.87 -15.67 10.06
N GLU A 34 4.07 -14.76 10.64
CA GLU A 34 2.68 -15.04 11.01
C GLU A 34 1.68 -14.54 9.97
N ARG A 35 0.67 -15.36 9.68
CA ARG A 35 -0.40 -15.00 8.74
C ARG A 35 -1.22 -13.79 9.20
N SER A 36 -1.46 -13.68 10.50
CA SER A 36 -2.14 -12.51 11.08
C SER A 36 -1.34 -11.24 10.84
N TYR A 37 -0.02 -11.29 11.05
CA TYR A 37 0.86 -10.14 10.82
C TYR A 37 0.91 -9.74 9.34
N LEU A 38 0.88 -10.71 8.43
CA LEU A 38 0.76 -10.46 6.99
C LEU A 38 -0.54 -9.70 6.65
N LEU A 39 -1.67 -10.13 7.21
CA LEU A 39 -2.97 -9.49 7.00
C LEU A 39 -3.01 -8.07 7.57
N ASP A 40 -2.50 -7.89 8.79
CA ASP A 40 -2.42 -6.58 9.44
C ASP A 40 -1.52 -5.62 8.65
N THR A 41 -0.39 -6.10 8.15
CA THR A 41 0.53 -5.32 7.31
C THR A 41 -0.13 -4.90 6.00
N SER A 42 -0.86 -5.80 5.34
CA SER A 42 -1.57 -5.51 4.10
C SER A 42 -2.67 -4.45 4.31
N ARG A 43 -3.47 -4.60 5.38
CA ARG A 43 -4.46 -3.59 5.79
C ARG A 43 -3.81 -2.25 6.10
N TYR A 44 -2.71 -2.24 6.85
CA TYR A 44 -1.97 -1.03 7.18
C TYR A 44 -1.56 -0.27 5.91
N ILE A 45 -0.92 -0.94 4.95
CA ILE A 45 -0.50 -0.32 3.69
C ILE A 45 -1.67 0.30 2.94
N HIS A 46 -2.81 -0.39 2.85
CA HIS A 46 -3.98 0.13 2.13
C HIS A 46 -4.71 1.25 2.87
N LEU A 47 -4.64 1.30 4.19
CA LEU A 47 -5.21 2.38 5.00
C LEU A 47 -4.28 3.58 5.17
N ASN A 48 -2.99 3.50 4.81
CA ASN A 48 -2.06 4.62 4.93
C ASN A 48 -2.57 5.94 4.30
N PRO A 49 -3.18 5.94 3.10
CA PRO A 49 -3.73 7.18 2.54
C PRO A 49 -4.87 7.77 3.37
N VAL A 50 -5.68 6.93 4.02
CA VAL A 50 -6.76 7.36 4.91
C VAL A 50 -6.18 7.89 6.22
N ALA A 51 -5.23 7.16 6.81
CA ALA A 51 -4.56 7.57 8.05
C ALA A 51 -3.73 8.85 7.90
N ALA A 52 -3.36 9.21 6.68
CA ALA A 52 -2.67 10.45 6.33
C ALA A 52 -3.64 11.58 5.88
N ASP A 53 -4.95 11.39 6.05
CA ASP A 53 -6.01 12.34 5.67
C ASP A 53 -5.99 12.77 4.19
N LEU A 54 -5.45 11.93 3.30
CA LEU A 54 -5.39 12.22 1.86
C LEU A 54 -6.71 11.89 1.16
N VAL A 55 -7.45 10.92 1.68
CA VAL A 55 -8.73 10.42 1.16
C VAL A 55 -9.60 9.91 2.30
N MET A 56 -10.93 9.87 2.12
CA MET A 56 -11.82 9.28 3.13
C MET A 56 -11.86 7.76 3.03
N PHE A 57 -11.76 7.23 1.81
CA PHE A 57 -11.79 5.80 1.55
C PHE A 57 -10.55 5.33 0.78
N PRO A 58 -9.99 4.16 1.10
CA PRO A 58 -8.75 3.68 0.48
C PRO A 58 -8.86 3.45 -1.03
N LEU A 59 -10.07 3.22 -1.56
CA LEU A 59 -10.31 3.06 -3.01
C LEU A 59 -10.16 4.37 -3.80
N GLU A 60 -10.27 5.51 -3.13
CA GLU A 60 -10.13 6.84 -3.74
C GLU A 60 -8.68 7.20 -4.04
N TYR A 61 -7.71 6.53 -3.40
CA TYR A 61 -6.29 6.78 -3.62
C TYR A 61 -5.74 5.97 -4.80
N PRO A 62 -5.44 6.59 -5.95
CA PRO A 62 -5.10 5.85 -7.18
C PRO A 62 -3.70 5.23 -7.13
N TRP A 63 -2.81 5.70 -6.25
CA TRP A 63 -1.43 5.24 -6.14
C TRP A 63 -1.27 4.09 -5.12
N SER A 64 -2.28 3.25 -4.98
CA SER A 64 -2.29 2.06 -4.14
C SER A 64 -2.75 0.84 -4.93
N SER A 65 -2.26 -0.35 -4.57
CA SER A 65 -2.72 -1.61 -5.13
C SER A 65 -4.10 -2.03 -4.64
N TYR A 66 -4.67 -1.34 -3.63
CA TYR A 66 -5.96 -1.71 -3.01
C TYR A 66 -7.09 -1.94 -4.01
N ARG A 67 -7.16 -1.13 -5.08
CA ARG A 67 -8.13 -1.31 -6.17
C ARG A 67 -8.14 -2.74 -6.72
N TYR A 68 -6.98 -3.35 -6.93
CA TYR A 68 -6.86 -4.69 -7.51
C TYR A 68 -7.32 -5.79 -6.54
N TYR A 69 -7.28 -5.51 -5.24
CA TYR A 69 -7.78 -6.41 -4.21
C TYR A 69 -9.30 -6.42 -4.08
N VAL A 70 -9.98 -5.29 -4.37
CA VAL A 70 -11.42 -5.14 -4.07
C VAL A 70 -12.32 -4.97 -5.29
N THR A 71 -11.74 -4.78 -6.48
CA THR A 71 -12.50 -4.69 -7.74
C THR A 71 -12.08 -5.80 -8.71
N GLN A 72 -12.70 -5.85 -9.90
CA GLN A 72 -12.29 -6.77 -10.97
C GLN A 72 -11.10 -6.26 -11.80
N SER A 73 -10.47 -5.16 -11.40
CA SER A 73 -9.26 -4.67 -12.06
C SER A 73 -8.09 -5.65 -11.88
N VAL A 74 -7.25 -5.73 -12.91
CA VAL A 74 -6.02 -6.54 -12.91
C VAL A 74 -4.81 -5.66 -13.23
N CYS A 75 -3.64 -6.02 -12.72
CA CYS A 75 -2.38 -5.37 -13.02
C CYS A 75 -1.27 -6.42 -13.07
N PRO A 76 -0.45 -6.48 -14.15
CA PRO A 76 0.59 -7.50 -14.31
C PRO A 76 1.70 -7.40 -13.26
N PHE A 77 1.78 -6.30 -12.53
CA PHE A 77 2.79 -6.06 -11.49
C PHE A 77 2.26 -6.24 -10.06
N VAL A 78 0.99 -6.64 -9.89
CA VAL A 78 0.37 -6.80 -8.59
C VAL A 78 -0.12 -8.24 -8.43
N GLU A 79 0.50 -8.96 -7.49
CA GLU A 79 0.06 -10.28 -7.06
C GLU A 79 -0.91 -10.14 -5.88
N THR A 80 -2.10 -10.77 -5.98
CA THR A 80 -3.17 -10.64 -4.97
C THR A 80 -3.54 -11.98 -4.32
N SER A 81 -3.23 -13.10 -4.97
CA SER A 81 -3.67 -14.45 -4.55
C SER A 81 -3.15 -14.84 -3.17
N THR A 82 -1.94 -14.41 -2.78
CA THR A 82 -1.37 -14.78 -1.48
C THR A 82 -2.20 -14.26 -0.31
N ILE A 83 -2.71 -13.03 -0.39
CA ILE A 83 -3.56 -12.45 0.65
C ILE A 83 -5.01 -12.87 0.44
N LEU A 84 -5.53 -12.80 -0.79
CA LEU A 84 -6.93 -13.16 -1.08
C LEU A 84 -7.23 -14.64 -0.79
N GLY A 85 -6.24 -15.53 -0.95
CA GLY A 85 -6.34 -16.93 -0.57
C GLY A 85 -6.59 -17.15 0.92
N LEU A 86 -6.18 -16.22 1.79
CA LEU A 86 -6.52 -16.23 3.22
C LEU A 86 -8.01 -15.91 3.49
N PHE A 87 -8.70 -15.36 2.48
CA PHE A 87 -10.13 -15.06 2.48
C PHE A 87 -10.90 -15.94 1.47
N GLN A 88 -10.38 -17.12 1.13
CA GLN A 88 -11.01 -18.02 0.15
C GLN A 88 -11.28 -17.33 -1.20
N GLU A 89 -10.37 -16.45 -1.63
CA GLU A 89 -10.47 -15.61 -2.83
C GLU A 89 -11.62 -14.58 -2.81
N SER A 90 -12.19 -14.32 -1.63
CA SER A 90 -13.27 -13.34 -1.46
C SER A 90 -12.75 -11.92 -1.31
N LYS A 91 -12.81 -11.17 -2.42
CA LYS A 91 -12.54 -9.72 -2.44
C LYS A 91 -13.42 -8.93 -1.47
N THR A 92 -14.66 -9.37 -1.27
CA THR A 92 -15.61 -8.74 -0.34
C THR A 92 -15.15 -8.90 1.11
N GLN A 93 -14.79 -10.12 1.53
CA GLN A 93 -14.30 -10.34 2.89
C GLN A 93 -13.01 -9.57 3.17
N TYR A 94 -12.12 -9.49 2.18
CA TYR A 94 -10.91 -8.67 2.30
C TYR A 94 -11.24 -7.18 2.44
N ARG A 95 -12.15 -6.65 1.62
CA ARG A 95 -12.65 -5.27 1.74
C ARG A 95 -13.19 -5.02 3.15
N ASP A 96 -14.09 -5.87 3.64
CA ASP A 96 -14.71 -5.71 4.95
C ASP A 96 -13.66 -5.71 6.06
N TYR A 97 -12.66 -6.61 5.97
CA TYR A 97 -11.54 -6.67 6.90
C TYR A 97 -10.71 -5.37 6.92
N VAL A 98 -10.40 -4.80 5.75
CA VAL A 98 -9.64 -3.55 5.64
C VAL A 98 -10.47 -2.36 6.13
N GLU A 99 -11.69 -2.21 5.63
CA GLU A 99 -12.54 -1.04 5.88
C GLU A 99 -13.16 -1.03 7.28
N SER A 100 -13.17 -2.16 8.00
CA SER A 100 -13.60 -2.23 9.41
C SER A 100 -12.83 -1.32 10.38
N LYS A 101 -11.64 -0.83 9.97
CA LYS A 101 -10.80 0.08 10.76
C LYS A 101 -10.95 1.55 10.37
N ILE A 102 -11.75 1.87 9.36
CA ILE A 102 -12.10 3.25 9.04
C ILE A 102 -13.05 3.71 10.15
N SER A 103 -12.57 4.60 11.01
CA SER A 103 -13.46 5.25 11.99
C SER A 103 -14.37 6.20 11.23
N PRO A 104 -15.68 6.26 11.52
CA PRO A 104 -16.48 7.38 11.04
C PRO A 104 -15.83 8.65 11.57
N ALA A 105 -15.51 9.57 10.66
CA ALA A 105 -14.96 10.87 11.02
C ALA A 105 -15.78 11.44 12.18
N VAL A 106 -15.11 11.77 13.28
CA VAL A 106 -15.74 12.47 14.39
C VAL A 106 -16.37 13.73 13.81
N GLU A 107 -17.71 13.77 13.78
CA GLU A 107 -18.46 14.98 13.46
C GLU A 107 -18.01 16.06 14.46
N LEU A 108 -17.36 17.11 13.95
CA LEU A 108 -17.08 18.34 14.69
C LEU A 108 -18.36 19.18 14.81
#